data_AF-A0A0R3RMT3-F1
#
_entry.id   AF-A0A0R3RMT3-F1
#
_cell.length_a   1.000
_cell.length_b   1.000
_cell.length_c   1.000
_cell.angle_alpha   90.00
_cell.angle_beta   90.00
_cell.angle_gamma   90.00
#
_symmetry.space_group_name_H-M   'P 1'
#
loop_
_entity.id
_entity.type
_entity.pdbx_description
1 polymer ?
#
loop_
_entity_poly.entity_id
_entity_poly.type
_entity_poly.pdbx_seq_one_letter_code
_entity_poly.pdbx_strand_id
1 'polypeptide(L)'
;MSLTITNLFGLLGHTIGSHPILFIFLSLSLFSISLLGPLLRLDIRMDIKSGFNRGDSASVQEINAHKHFFNYTSDPWYMALFATANNGSILEARKVDELTTFYKYITQTMPVIVNKSTVHYRNDLCEPFCNFNSQLWNLLNYQSFFKIFYPLSTAGPYKVNIGRHLFNRTIDERGGLFFNHLIF
;
A
#
# COMPACT_ATOMS: atom_id res chain seq x y z
N MET A 1 63.55 -16.75 -7.45
CA MET A 1 62.85 -17.89 -6.81
C MET A 1 61.36 -17.67 -7.04
N SER A 2 60.73 -18.47 -7.90
CA SER A 2 59.31 -18.29 -8.24
C SER A 2 58.44 -18.71 -7.05
N LEU A 3 57.68 -17.77 -6.51
CA LEU A 3 56.83 -18.00 -5.35
C LEU A 3 55.57 -18.73 -5.84
N THR A 4 55.57 -20.07 -5.77
CA THR A 4 54.41 -20.88 -6.10
C THR A 4 53.38 -20.82 -4.96
N ILE A 5 52.10 -20.81 -5.30
CA ILE A 5 50.98 -20.74 -4.35
C ILE A 5 51.07 -21.84 -3.28
N THR A 6 51.55 -23.03 -3.66
CA THR A 6 51.78 -24.17 -2.77
C THR A 6 52.84 -23.88 -1.71
N ASN A 7 53.94 -23.23 -2.08
CA ASN A 7 55.00 -22.87 -1.13
C ASN A 7 54.54 -21.75 -0.17
N LEU A 8 53.71 -20.82 -0.66
CA LEU A 8 53.13 -19.76 0.16
C LEU A 8 52.17 -20.31 1.22
N PHE A 9 51.24 -21.19 0.85
CA PHE A 9 50.31 -21.80 1.81
C PHE A 9 51.01 -22.77 2.76
N GLY A 10 52.06 -23.47 2.33
CA GLY A 10 52.89 -24.28 3.20
C GLY A 10 53.59 -23.45 4.28
N LEU A 11 54.16 -22.30 3.91
CA LEU A 11 54.80 -21.38 4.85
C LEU A 11 53.79 -20.75 5.82
N LEU A 12 52.63 -20.31 5.32
CA LEU A 12 51.55 -19.76 6.14
C LEU A 12 51.00 -20.80 7.13
N GLY A 13 50.76 -22.03 6.66
CA GLY A 13 50.30 -23.13 7.51
C GLY A 13 51.30 -23.47 8.61
N HIS A 14 52.60 -23.50 8.29
CA HIS A 14 53.65 -23.72 9.29
C HIS A 14 53.74 -22.58 10.32
N THR A 15 53.59 -21.33 9.87
CA THR A 15 53.62 -20.15 10.75
C THR A 15 52.41 -20.11 11.68
N ILE A 16 51.23 -20.47 11.19
CA ILE A 16 50.01 -20.56 11.99
C ILE A 16 50.08 -21.74 12.97
N GLY A 17 50.56 -22.91 12.50
CA GLY A 17 50.68 -24.11 13.31
C GLY A 17 51.75 -24.04 14.41
N SER A 18 52.79 -23.22 14.23
CA SER A 18 53.81 -23.00 15.25
C SER A 18 53.37 -22.04 16.36
N HIS A 19 52.39 -21.17 16.11
CA HIS A 19 51.90 -20.18 17.07
C HIS A 19 50.35 -20.15 17.15
N PRO A 20 49.69 -21.28 17.47
CA PRO A 20 48.25 -21.42 17.33
C PRO A 20 47.45 -20.44 18.22
N ILE A 21 47.91 -20.21 19.45
CA ILE A 21 47.22 -19.33 20.42
C ILE A 21 47.18 -17.88 19.90
N LEU A 22 48.27 -17.38 19.32
CA LEU A 22 48.37 -16.02 18.80
C LEU A 22 47.37 -15.78 17.66
N PHE A 23 47.25 -16.74 16.73
CA PHE A 23 46.31 -16.63 15.62
C PHE A 23 44.84 -16.78 16.06
N ILE A 24 44.56 -17.52 17.14
CA ILE A 24 43.22 -17.57 17.76
C ILE A 24 42.85 -16.21 18.36
N PHE A 25 43.76 -15.56 19.09
CA PHE A 25 43.48 -14.23 19.64
C PHE A 25 43.29 -13.18 18.54
N LEU A 26 44.12 -13.21 17.50
CA LEU A 26 43.99 -12.31 16.35
C LEU A 26 42.66 -12.50 15.63
N SER A 27 42.25 -13.74 15.36
CA SER A 27 40.98 -14.02 14.68
C SER A 27 39.77 -13.62 15.53
N LEU A 28 39.81 -13.88 16.84
CA LEU A 28 38.75 -13.47 17.76
C LEU A 28 38.64 -11.94 17.88
N SER A 29 39.78 -11.24 17.91
CA SER A 29 39.80 -9.77 17.95
C SER A 29 39.22 -9.18 16.66
N LEU A 30 39.63 -9.70 15.50
CA LEU A 30 39.07 -9.29 14.20
C LEU A 30 37.58 -9.56 14.11
N PHE A 31 37.12 -10.74 14.55
CA PHE A 31 35.70 -11.08 14.61
C PHE A 31 34.94 -10.11 15.51
N SER A 32 35.45 -9.83 16.71
CA SER A 32 34.81 -8.91 17.67
C SER A 32 34.69 -7.49 17.11
N ILE A 33 35.74 -6.99 16.44
CA ILE A 33 35.71 -5.68 15.78
C ILE A 33 34.72 -5.68 14.61
N SER A 34 34.65 -6.76 13.84
CA SER A 34 33.71 -6.87 12.71
C SER A 34 32.24 -6.83 13.15
N LEU A 35 31.94 -7.32 14.35
CA LEU A 35 30.61 -7.29 14.95
C LEU A 35 30.16 -5.88 15.37
N LEU A 36 31.10 -4.96 15.65
CA LEU A 36 30.76 -3.59 16.05
C LEU A 36 30.01 -2.84 14.93
N GLY A 37 30.31 -3.11 13.66
CA GLY A 37 29.64 -2.48 12.52
C GLY A 37 28.14 -2.75 12.53
N PRO A 38 27.71 -4.01 12.43
CA PRO A 38 26.29 -4.38 12.53
C PRO A 38 25.65 -3.97 13.85
N LEU A 39 26.33 -4.14 15.00
CA LEU A 39 25.73 -3.82 16.30
C LEU A 39 25.50 -2.32 16.52
N LEU A 40 26.40 -1.46 16.02
CA LEU A 40 26.30 -0.01 16.21
C LEU A 40 25.50 0.69 15.12
N ARG A 41 25.31 0.05 13.95
CA ARG A 41 24.64 0.65 12.79
C ARG A 41 23.55 -0.25 12.19
N LEU A 42 22.89 -1.03 13.03
CA LEU A 42 21.76 -1.84 12.59
C LEU A 42 20.56 -0.94 12.25
N ASP A 43 20.38 -0.62 10.97
CA ASP A 43 19.19 0.05 10.45
C ASP A 43 18.17 -1.04 10.03
N ILE A 44 17.42 -1.57 11.00
CA ILE A 44 16.33 -2.51 10.69
C ILE A 44 15.14 -1.70 10.16
N ARG A 45 14.98 -1.69 8.84
CA ARG A 45 13.80 -1.13 8.19
C ARG A 45 12.71 -2.20 8.11
N MET A 46 11.67 -2.02 8.93
CA MET A 46 10.50 -2.91 8.97
C MET A 46 9.34 -2.40 8.10
N ASP A 47 9.53 -1.31 7.37
CA ASP A 47 8.50 -0.80 6.48
C ASP A 47 8.46 -1.62 5.20
N ILE A 48 7.25 -1.93 4.74
CA ILE A 48 7.04 -2.72 3.52
C ILE A 48 7.65 -2.00 2.32
N LYS A 49 7.65 -0.67 2.28
CA LYS A 49 8.11 0.09 1.12
C LYS A 49 9.61 -0.05 0.87
N SER A 50 10.45 -0.01 1.91
CA SER A 50 11.90 -0.08 1.79
C SER A 50 12.41 -1.43 1.31
N GLY A 51 11.67 -2.51 1.57
CA GLY A 51 12.01 -3.85 1.08
C GLY A 51 11.64 -4.08 -0.39
N PHE A 52 10.60 -3.41 -0.91
CA PHE A 52 10.08 -3.66 -2.25
C PHE A 52 10.37 -2.56 -3.28
N ASN A 53 10.64 -1.33 -2.85
CA ASN A 53 10.92 -0.20 -3.74
C ASN A 53 12.31 0.40 -3.46
N ARG A 54 13.04 0.70 -4.53
CA ARG A 54 14.26 1.50 -4.43
C ARG A 54 13.90 2.95 -4.09
N GLY A 55 14.71 3.59 -3.26
CA GLY A 55 14.47 4.95 -2.78
C GLY A 55 14.47 6.04 -3.88
N ASP A 56 15.01 5.74 -5.06
CA ASP A 56 15.10 6.63 -6.22
C ASP A 56 14.07 6.30 -7.33
N SER A 57 13.18 5.34 -7.10
CA SER A 57 12.17 4.92 -8.07
C SER A 57 11.19 6.05 -8.41
N ALA A 58 10.63 6.00 -9.63
CA ALA A 58 9.66 6.99 -10.11
C ALA A 58 8.44 7.13 -9.18
N SER A 59 7.96 6.03 -8.61
CA SER A 59 6.85 6.04 -7.63
C SER A 59 7.19 6.80 -6.35
N VAL A 60 8.43 6.69 -5.86
CA VAL A 60 8.90 7.47 -4.70
C VAL A 60 9.02 8.95 -5.05
N GLN A 61 9.48 9.27 -6.26
CA GLN A 61 9.53 10.67 -6.74
C GLN A 61 8.14 11.29 -6.83
N GLU A 62 7.13 10.56 -7.32
CA GLU A 62 5.73 11.00 -7.36
C GLU A 62 5.18 11.26 -5.94
N ILE A 63 5.45 10.36 -5.00
CA ILE A 63 5.07 10.55 -3.59
C ILE A 63 5.73 11.81 -3.01
N ASN A 64 7.02 12.03 -3.27
CA ASN A 64 7.73 13.22 -2.79
C ASN A 64 7.20 14.50 -3.44
N ALA A 65 6.92 14.49 -4.74
CA ALA A 65 6.29 15.62 -5.43
C ALA A 65 4.92 15.94 -4.82
N HIS A 66 4.12 14.92 -4.51
CA HIS A 66 2.83 15.08 -3.86
C HIS A 66 2.97 15.71 -2.45
N LYS A 67 3.91 15.21 -1.64
CA LYS A 67 4.22 15.80 -0.32
C LYS A 67 4.61 17.27 -0.44
N HIS A 68 5.48 17.61 -1.39
CA HIS A 68 5.90 18.98 -1.62
C HIS A 68 4.74 19.87 -2.06
N PHE A 69 3.88 19.39 -2.96
CA PHE A 69 2.75 20.14 -3.47
C PHE A 69 1.73 20.50 -2.38
N PHE A 70 1.42 19.55 -1.49
CA PHE A 70 0.44 19.75 -0.41
C PHE A 70 1.07 20.13 0.94
N ASN A 71 2.39 20.34 0.98
CA ASN A 71 3.16 20.63 2.20
C ASN A 71 2.97 19.58 3.32
N TYR A 72 2.96 18.30 2.96
CA TYR A 72 2.86 17.19 3.91
C TYR A 72 4.23 16.67 4.34
N THR A 73 4.35 16.37 5.63
CA THR A 73 5.53 15.72 6.22
C THR A 73 5.46 14.20 6.10
N SER A 74 4.26 13.62 6.04
CA SER A 74 4.01 12.19 5.95
C SER A 74 3.65 11.74 4.53
N ASP A 75 3.77 10.43 4.27
CA ASP A 75 3.27 9.85 3.03
C ASP A 75 1.74 10.06 2.93
N PRO A 76 1.22 10.45 1.76
CA PRO A 76 -0.21 10.51 1.53
C PRO A 76 -0.78 9.09 1.59
N TRP A 77 -1.94 8.97 2.23
CA TRP A 77 -2.70 7.72 2.26
C TRP A 77 -4.13 8.05 1.84
N TYR A 78 -4.71 7.15 1.04
CA TYR A 78 -6.05 7.29 0.52
C TYR A 78 -6.88 6.13 1.05
N MET A 79 -8.04 6.45 1.62
CA MET A 79 -9.04 5.43 1.94
C MET A 79 -9.99 5.28 0.75
N ALA A 80 -9.92 4.13 0.10
CA ALA A 80 -10.92 3.70 -0.87
C ALA A 80 -11.75 2.58 -0.26
N LEU A 81 -13.07 2.73 -0.29
CA LEU A 81 -14.00 1.70 0.16
C LEU A 81 -14.52 0.95 -1.06
N PHE A 82 -14.20 -0.33 -1.12
CA PHE A 82 -14.66 -1.24 -2.16
C PHE A 82 -15.84 -2.06 -1.64
N ALA A 83 -16.91 -2.18 -2.42
CA ALA A 83 -18.12 -2.88 -2.01
C ALA A 83 -18.70 -3.70 -3.16
N THR A 84 -19.09 -4.94 -2.83
CA THR A 84 -19.77 -5.86 -3.75
C THR A 84 -21.09 -6.30 -3.14
N ALA A 85 -22.10 -6.48 -3.98
CA ALA A 85 -23.37 -7.06 -3.54
C ALA A 85 -23.24 -8.59 -3.49
N ASN A 86 -23.70 -9.22 -2.40
CA ASN A 86 -23.73 -10.69 -2.30
C ASN A 86 -24.72 -11.32 -3.30
N ASN A 87 -25.77 -10.58 -3.67
CA ASN A 87 -26.73 -10.94 -4.71
C ASN A 87 -27.36 -9.65 -5.26
N GLY A 88 -27.76 -9.65 -6.53
CA GLY A 88 -28.38 -8.51 -7.17
C GLY A 88 -27.43 -7.32 -7.39
N SER A 89 -28.01 -6.13 -7.46
CA SER A 89 -27.30 -4.88 -7.76
C SER A 89 -27.00 -4.10 -6.48
N ILE A 90 -25.78 -3.53 -6.35
CA ILE A 90 -25.47 -2.61 -5.24
C ILE A 90 -26.34 -1.34 -5.27
N LEU A 91 -26.93 -1.02 -6.42
CA LEU A 91 -27.84 0.12 -6.58
C LEU A 91 -29.23 -0.14 -5.98
N GLU A 92 -29.53 -1.37 -5.54
CA GLU A 92 -30.76 -1.61 -4.81
C GLU A 92 -30.83 -0.73 -3.55
N ALA A 93 -31.95 -0.08 -3.31
CA ALA A 93 -32.09 0.92 -2.24
C ALA A 93 -31.62 0.42 -0.87
N ARG A 94 -31.94 -0.83 -0.51
CA ARG A 94 -31.49 -1.46 0.74
C ARG A 94 -29.97 -1.61 0.81
N LYS A 95 -29.32 -1.93 -0.31
CA LYS A 95 -27.86 -2.13 -0.40
C LYS A 95 -27.11 -0.82 -0.39
N VAL A 96 -27.64 0.19 -1.07
CA VAL A 96 -27.12 1.57 -1.00
C VAL A 96 -27.21 2.10 0.43
N ASP A 97 -28.33 1.88 1.12
CA ASP A 97 -28.53 2.34 2.50
C ASP A 97 -27.57 1.64 3.48
N GLU A 98 -27.36 0.33 3.33
CA GLU A 98 -26.38 -0.46 4.09
C GLU A 98 -24.96 0.08 3.88
N LEU A 99 -24.54 0.27 2.62
CA LEU A 99 -23.22 0.80 2.28
C LEU A 99 -23.02 2.23 2.80
N THR A 100 -24.01 3.10 2.64
CA THR A 100 -23.95 4.49 3.07
C THR A 100 -23.90 4.59 4.59
N THR A 101 -24.66 3.75 5.30
CA THR A 101 -24.63 3.67 6.76
C THR A 101 -23.26 3.20 7.27
N PHE A 102 -22.70 2.15 6.64
CA PHE A 102 -21.37 1.67 6.97
C PHE A 102 -20.29 2.74 6.73
N TYR A 103 -20.32 3.40 5.58
CA TYR A 103 -19.37 4.48 5.27
C TYR A 103 -19.47 5.64 6.28
N LYS A 104 -20.68 6.07 6.64
CA LYS A 104 -20.88 7.10 7.67
C LYS A 104 -20.31 6.66 9.01
N TYR A 105 -20.51 5.41 9.42
CA TYR A 105 -19.94 4.90 10.66
C TYR A 105 -18.41 4.99 10.65
N ILE A 106 -17.72 4.47 9.62
CA ILE A 106 -16.26 4.50 9.53
C ILE A 106 -15.72 5.94 9.53
N THR A 107 -16.39 6.85 8.82
CA THR A 107 -15.84 8.19 8.57
C THR A 107 -16.23 9.22 9.63
N GLN A 108 -17.37 9.03 10.33
CA GLN A 108 -17.92 10.02 11.25
C GLN A 108 -17.97 9.54 12.71
N THR A 109 -18.12 8.24 12.94
CA THR A 109 -18.44 7.72 14.28
C THR A 109 -17.31 6.88 14.87
N MET A 110 -16.62 6.09 14.04
CA MET A 110 -15.62 5.12 14.49
C MET A 110 -14.46 5.82 15.23
N PRO A 111 -14.25 5.53 16.53
CA PRO A 111 -13.12 6.06 17.26
C PRO A 111 -11.86 5.29 16.88
N VAL A 112 -10.79 6.00 16.55
CA VAL A 112 -9.47 5.40 16.34
C VAL A 112 -8.59 5.80 17.52
N ILE A 113 -8.05 4.83 18.25
CA ILE A 113 -7.22 5.10 19.42
C ILE A 113 -5.76 5.09 18.97
N VAL A 114 -5.11 6.25 19.00
CA VAL A 114 -3.68 6.42 18.71
C VAL A 114 -3.02 7.00 19.95
N ASN A 115 -2.01 6.33 20.49
CA ASN A 115 -1.24 6.79 21.65
C ASN A 115 -2.11 7.26 22.85
N LYS A 116 -3.16 6.50 23.19
CA LYS A 116 -4.14 6.81 24.25
C LYS A 116 -5.02 8.05 24.01
N SER A 117 -4.91 8.68 22.85
CA SER A 117 -5.83 9.71 22.37
C SER A 117 -6.83 9.10 21.40
N THR A 118 -8.09 9.54 21.47
CA THR A 118 -9.10 9.21 20.49
C THR A 118 -9.02 10.24 19.36
N VAL A 119 -8.72 9.78 18.16
CA VAL A 119 -8.76 10.57 16.93
C VAL A 119 -9.93 10.12 16.08
N HIS A 120 -10.49 11.06 15.31
CA HIS A 120 -11.62 10.84 14.43
C HIS A 120 -11.22 11.01 12.98
N TYR A 121 -11.71 10.11 12.11
CA TYR A 121 -11.38 10.13 10.69
C TYR A 121 -11.64 11.51 10.06
N ARG A 122 -12.84 12.06 10.28
CA ARG A 122 -13.30 13.31 9.67
C ARG A 122 -12.47 14.55 10.00
N ASN A 123 -11.97 14.64 11.22
CA ASN A 123 -11.37 15.88 11.73
C ASN A 123 -9.84 15.82 11.76
N ASP A 124 -9.28 14.62 11.97
CA ASP A 124 -7.86 14.50 12.30
C ASP A 124 -7.06 13.74 11.23
N LEU A 125 -7.73 12.95 10.38
CA LEU A 125 -7.06 11.96 9.53
C LEU A 125 -7.28 12.17 8.03
N CYS A 126 -8.45 12.65 7.62
CA CYS A 126 -8.81 12.66 6.20
C CYS A 126 -8.47 13.93 5.43
N GLU A 127 -8.04 15.01 6.08
CA GLU A 127 -7.72 16.24 5.34
C GLU A 127 -6.55 16.00 4.40
N PRO A 128 -6.64 16.48 3.14
CA PRO A 128 -7.64 17.37 2.56
C PRO A 128 -8.79 16.62 1.83
N PHE A 129 -8.74 15.29 1.79
CA PHE A 129 -9.58 14.43 0.96
C PHE A 129 -10.84 13.92 1.66
N CYS A 130 -11.25 14.51 2.79
CA CYS A 130 -12.46 14.15 3.52
C CYS A 130 -13.72 14.11 2.64
N ASN A 131 -13.80 15.00 1.66
CA ASN A 131 -14.94 15.12 0.75
C ASN A 131 -14.74 14.41 -0.59
N PHE A 132 -13.66 13.64 -0.77
CA PHE A 132 -13.33 13.02 -2.06
C PHE A 132 -14.43 12.06 -2.56
N ASN A 133 -15.08 11.33 -1.65
CA ASN A 133 -16.17 10.42 -2.00
C ASN A 133 -17.55 11.09 -1.94
N SER A 134 -17.66 12.37 -1.58
CA SER A 134 -18.96 13.05 -1.38
C SER A 134 -19.84 13.05 -2.63
N GLN A 135 -19.23 13.16 -3.81
CA GLN A 135 -19.90 13.14 -5.11
C GLN A 135 -20.50 11.76 -5.39
N LEU A 136 -19.77 10.69 -5.05
CA LEU A 136 -20.27 9.34 -5.18
C LEU A 136 -21.48 9.11 -4.26
N TRP A 137 -21.40 9.56 -3.00
CA TRP A 137 -22.52 9.43 -2.06
C TRP A 137 -23.74 10.22 -2.50
N ASN A 138 -23.55 11.43 -3.04
CA ASN A 138 -24.65 12.20 -3.62
C ASN A 138 -25.27 11.45 -4.80
N LEU A 139 -24.47 10.90 -5.69
CA LEU A 139 -24.94 10.14 -6.84
C LEU A 139 -25.75 8.89 -6.41
N LEU A 140 -25.30 8.17 -5.39
CA LEU A 140 -26.02 7.01 -4.84
C LEU A 140 -27.31 7.41 -4.10
N ASN A 141 -27.29 8.47 -3.30
CA ASN A 141 -28.48 8.96 -2.57
C ASN A 141 -29.56 9.50 -3.52
N TYR A 142 -29.16 10.16 -4.60
CA TYR A 142 -30.06 10.73 -5.60
C TYR A 142 -30.25 9.81 -6.82
N GLN A 143 -30.06 8.50 -6.68
CA GLN A 143 -30.23 7.53 -7.77
C GLN A 143 -31.64 7.55 -8.42
N SER A 144 -32.66 8.02 -7.71
CA SER A 144 -34.01 8.20 -8.27
C SER A 144 -34.08 9.38 -9.24
N PHE A 145 -33.23 10.39 -9.03
CA PHE A 145 -33.07 11.57 -9.89
C PHE A 145 -32.05 11.31 -11.00
N PHE A 146 -30.87 10.78 -10.64
CA PHE A 146 -29.85 10.35 -11.58
C PHE A 146 -30.19 8.93 -12.04
N LYS A 147 -30.79 8.83 -13.23
CA LYS A 147 -31.11 7.56 -13.89
C LYS A 147 -29.83 6.79 -14.24
N ILE A 148 -29.25 6.10 -13.26
CA ILE A 148 -28.07 5.24 -13.40
C ILE A 148 -28.55 3.89 -13.95
N PHE A 149 -28.65 3.80 -15.27
CA PHE A 149 -28.97 2.56 -15.96
C PHE A 149 -27.73 2.01 -16.66
N TYR A 150 -27.49 0.72 -16.48
CA TYR A 150 -26.56 -0.01 -17.34
C TYR A 150 -27.13 -0.09 -18.77
N PRO A 151 -26.32 0.00 -19.85
CA PRO A 151 -24.89 0.37 -19.90
C PRO A 151 -24.65 1.89 -20.00
N LEU A 152 -25.70 2.66 -20.30
CA LEU A 152 -25.63 4.10 -20.56
C LEU A 152 -26.54 4.83 -19.56
N SER A 153 -25.93 5.61 -18.68
CA SER A 153 -26.65 6.54 -17.82
C SER A 153 -26.82 7.88 -18.53
N THR A 154 -27.85 8.62 -18.13
CA THR A 154 -28.14 9.96 -18.66
C THR A 154 -27.82 11.00 -17.59
N ALA A 155 -26.87 11.89 -17.91
CA ALA A 155 -26.50 13.04 -17.09
C ALA A 155 -26.79 14.32 -17.88
N GLY A 156 -27.99 14.88 -17.68
CA GLY A 156 -28.49 15.99 -18.50
C GLY A 156 -28.67 15.58 -19.97
N PRO A 157 -28.14 16.35 -20.95
CA PRO A 157 -28.27 16.00 -22.38
C PRO A 157 -27.26 14.92 -22.82
N TYR A 158 -26.31 14.54 -21.97
CA TYR A 158 -25.22 13.63 -22.34
C TYR A 158 -25.51 12.19 -21.88
N LYS A 159 -25.16 11.23 -22.73
CA LYS A 159 -25.13 9.80 -22.39
C LYS A 159 -23.74 9.43 -21.90
N VAL A 160 -23.65 8.86 -20.71
CA VAL A 160 -22.39 8.48 -20.05
C VAL A 160 -22.30 6.97 -19.94
N ASN A 161 -21.22 6.37 -20.45
CA ASN A 161 -20.96 4.95 -20.30
C ASN A 161 -20.35 4.68 -18.93
N ILE A 162 -21.17 4.22 -18.00
CA ILE A 162 -20.78 3.87 -16.62
C ILE A 162 -20.48 2.37 -16.45
N GLY A 163 -20.74 1.58 -17.51
CA GLY A 163 -20.79 0.13 -17.43
C GLY A 163 -19.44 -0.57 -17.22
N ARG A 164 -18.30 0.10 -17.41
CA ARG A 164 -16.96 -0.50 -17.19
C ARG A 164 -16.43 -0.24 -15.78
N HIS A 165 -16.88 0.83 -15.15
CA HIS A 165 -16.35 1.30 -13.87
C HIS A 165 -17.24 0.97 -12.68
N LEU A 166 -18.53 0.71 -12.93
CA LEU A 166 -19.49 0.38 -11.88
C LEU A 166 -19.92 -1.08 -11.89
N PHE A 167 -19.77 -1.81 -13.00
CA PHE A 167 -20.33 -3.16 -13.17
C PHE A 167 -19.25 -4.17 -13.57
N ASN A 168 -19.21 -5.31 -12.88
CA ASN A 168 -18.47 -6.50 -13.23
C ASN A 168 -19.06 -7.12 -14.50
N ARG A 169 -18.20 -7.35 -15.51
CA ARG A 169 -18.59 -7.97 -16.78
C ARG A 169 -17.94 -9.33 -16.89
N THR A 170 -18.74 -10.38 -17.05
CA THR A 170 -18.26 -11.70 -17.43
C THR A 170 -18.67 -11.96 -18.87
N ILE A 171 -17.70 -12.34 -19.71
CA ILE A 171 -17.94 -12.69 -21.13
C ILE A 171 -17.96 -14.21 -21.20
N ASP A 172 -19.08 -14.76 -21.66
CA ASP A 172 -19.21 -16.19 -21.96
C ASP A 172 -18.38 -16.57 -23.20
N GLU A 173 -18.04 -17.85 -23.36
CA GLU A 173 -17.20 -18.37 -24.45
C GLU A 173 -17.75 -18.08 -25.85
N ARG A 174 -19.05 -17.75 -25.94
CA ARG A 174 -19.75 -17.36 -27.18
C ARG A 174 -19.79 -15.85 -27.41
N GLY A 175 -19.11 -15.06 -26.60
CA GLY A 175 -19.15 -13.59 -26.65
C GLY A 175 -20.40 -12.97 -26.04
N GLY A 176 -21.22 -13.75 -25.34
CA GLY A 176 -22.39 -13.26 -24.60
C GLY A 176 -21.98 -12.50 -23.34
N LEU A 177 -22.47 -11.28 -23.17
CA LEU A 177 -22.23 -10.47 -21.96
C LEU A 177 -23.20 -10.88 -20.85
N PHE A 178 -22.66 -11.40 -19.75
CA PHE A 178 -23.38 -11.63 -18.51
C PHE A 178 -22.95 -10.61 -17.44
N PHE A 179 -23.93 -10.09 -16.70
CA PHE A 179 -23.73 -9.08 -15.67
C PHE A 179 -23.90 -9.76 -14.32
N ASN A 180 -22.80 -9.92 -13.58
CA ASN A 180 -22.90 -10.57 -12.29
C ASN A 180 -23.03 -9.57 -11.15
N HIS A 181 -22.25 -8.50 -11.03
CA HIS A 181 -22.35 -7.60 -9.86
C HIS A 181 -21.84 -6.18 -10.13
N LEU A 182 -22.19 -5.21 -9.28
CA LEU A 182 -21.46 -3.93 -9.24
C LEU A 182 -20.13 -4.11 -8.49
N ILE A 183 -19.07 -3.48 -9.01
CA ILE A 183 -17.77 -3.37 -8.35
C ILE A 183 -17.63 -1.90 -7.96
N PHE A 184 -17.56 -1.63 -6.66
CA PHE A 184 -16.85 -0.44 -6.18
C PHE A 184 -15.53 -0.84 -5.60
#